data_AF-A0A925MTS0-F1
#
_entry.id   AF-A0A925MTS0-F1
#
_cell.length_a   1.000
_cell.length_b   1.000
_cell.length_c   1.000
_cell.angle_alpha   90.00
_cell.angle_beta   90.00
_cell.angle_gamma   90.00
#
_symmetry.space_group_name_H-M   'P 1'
#
loop_
_entity.id
_entity.type
_entity.pdbx_description
1 polymer ?
#
loop_
_entity_poly.entity_id
_entity_poly.type
_entity_poly.pdbx_seq_one_letter_code
_entity_poly.pdbx_strand_id
1 'polypeptide(L)'
;MNNFPLRCISICAALLSSVVSAAGYQPPRLSDGKPDLQGVWTNASATPFERDSQLGDRRSYTDAEAAAITKEALGKVAADAAPSDPNAKQEAGALPPVGNYNLFWTDRGMSAAYINGEYRTSMIIDPPNGRVPSLTTEALQKRADMRRAVRSSSADGPEQRGLGERCILSFGSTGGPPMLPAMYNSYYQIVQTPEYVVILVEMVHDARIVRIGGKHQSESLKKWMGDSVGHWEGDTLVVKTKNFRPEQNFRGTSENAIITERFTRIAKGQILYRFTIEDPDTFTRPFTAELPFDAVDANVYEYACHEGNYSLPGILAAEREQEKANAVKGK
;
A
#
# COMPACT_ATOMS: atom_id res chain seq x y z
N MET A 1 -9.63 -62.85 -18.41
CA MET A 1 -10.80 -62.24 -17.76
C MET A 1 -10.30 -61.32 -16.66
N ASN A 2 -10.73 -60.05 -16.70
CA ASN A 2 -10.63 -58.98 -15.68
C ASN A 2 -9.19 -58.46 -15.43
N ASN A 3 -8.71 -57.34 -15.99
CA ASN A 3 -9.21 -55.94 -16.05
C ASN A 3 -9.57 -55.33 -14.69
N PHE A 4 -8.63 -54.57 -14.10
CA PHE A 4 -8.90 -53.42 -13.23
C PHE A 4 -7.82 -52.33 -13.44
N PRO A 5 -8.20 -51.05 -13.66
CA PRO A 5 -7.27 -49.98 -14.03
C PRO A 5 -6.62 -49.29 -12.81
N LEU A 6 -5.35 -48.91 -12.96
CA LEU A 6 -4.67 -47.96 -12.08
C LEU A 6 -5.42 -46.63 -12.09
N ARG A 7 -5.91 -46.19 -10.93
CA ARG A 7 -6.32 -44.80 -10.70
C ARG A 7 -5.13 -44.04 -10.11
N CYS A 8 -4.56 -43.13 -10.90
CA CYS A 8 -3.71 -42.05 -10.40
C CYS A 8 -4.52 -41.18 -9.45
N ILE A 9 -4.15 -41.15 -8.17
CA ILE A 9 -4.64 -40.17 -7.21
C ILE A 9 -3.72 -38.95 -7.32
N SER A 10 -4.16 -37.91 -8.02
CA SER A 10 -3.55 -36.58 -7.93
C SER A 10 -3.81 -36.03 -6.53
N ILE A 11 -2.77 -36.01 -5.69
CA ILE A 11 -2.77 -35.32 -4.41
C ILE A 11 -2.64 -33.82 -4.71
N CYS A 12 -3.77 -33.10 -4.69
CA CYS A 12 -3.76 -31.64 -4.54
C CYS A 12 -3.23 -31.32 -3.14
N ALA A 13 -1.97 -30.90 -3.06
CA ALA A 13 -1.40 -30.36 -1.83
C ALA A 13 -2.04 -28.99 -1.55
N ALA A 14 -3.09 -28.97 -0.74
CA ALA A 14 -3.58 -27.75 -0.12
C ALA A 14 -2.48 -27.23 0.83
N LEU A 15 -1.84 -26.11 0.45
CA LEU A 15 -0.95 -25.35 1.32
C LEU A 15 -1.77 -24.76 2.47
N LEU A 16 -1.93 -25.52 3.54
CA LEU A 16 -2.35 -25.01 4.84
C LEU A 16 -1.23 -24.11 5.37
N SER A 17 -1.34 -22.81 5.12
CA SER A 17 -0.50 -21.82 5.78
C SER A 17 -0.83 -21.80 7.27
N SER A 18 -0.02 -22.51 8.07
CA SER A 18 -0.08 -22.45 9.52
C SER A 18 0.27 -21.04 9.99
N VAL A 19 -0.68 -20.41 10.67
CA VAL A 19 -0.51 -19.13 11.34
C VAL A 19 0.30 -19.39 12.60
N VAL A 20 1.63 -19.26 12.52
CA VAL A 20 2.46 -19.26 13.73
C VAL A 20 2.25 -17.91 14.41
N SER A 21 1.36 -17.87 15.41
CA SER A 21 1.37 -16.80 16.42
C SER A 21 2.69 -16.86 17.17
N ALA A 22 3.27 -15.70 17.50
CA ALA A 22 4.33 -15.62 18.50
C ALA A 22 3.88 -16.41 19.74
N ALA A 23 4.57 -17.49 20.08
CA ALA A 23 4.10 -18.44 21.08
C ALA A 23 3.82 -17.72 22.41
N GLY A 24 2.55 -17.64 22.80
CA GLY A 24 2.11 -17.20 24.12
C GLY A 24 1.67 -15.74 24.28
N TYR A 25 1.75 -14.87 23.27
CA TYR A 25 1.16 -13.54 23.40
C TYR A 25 -0.38 -13.63 23.39
N GLN A 26 -1.02 -13.00 24.37
CA GLN A 26 -2.47 -12.84 24.43
C GLN A 26 -2.82 -11.36 24.22
N PRO A 27 -3.48 -11.00 23.11
CA PRO A 27 -3.84 -9.61 22.87
C PRO A 27 -4.89 -9.15 23.88
N PRO A 28 -4.91 -7.85 24.24
CA PRO A 28 -6.05 -7.29 24.96
C PRO A 28 -7.32 -7.54 24.15
N ARG A 29 -8.44 -7.75 24.85
CA ARG A 29 -9.73 -8.10 24.24
C ARG A 29 -10.77 -7.04 24.56
N LEU A 30 -11.66 -6.79 23.61
CA LEU A 30 -12.86 -5.99 23.82
C LEU A 30 -13.91 -6.80 24.60
N SER A 31 -15.01 -6.14 24.96
CA SER A 31 -16.13 -6.74 25.69
C SER A 31 -16.79 -7.93 24.98
N ASP A 32 -16.64 -8.02 23.66
CA ASP A 32 -17.12 -9.14 22.82
C ASP A 32 -16.10 -10.30 22.70
N GLY A 33 -14.98 -10.21 23.41
CA GLY A 33 -13.90 -11.20 23.42
C GLY A 33 -12.98 -11.17 22.19
N LYS A 34 -13.20 -10.28 21.23
CA LYS A 34 -12.30 -10.13 20.07
C LYS A 34 -11.03 -9.35 20.47
N PRO A 35 -9.89 -9.64 19.82
CA PRO A 35 -8.70 -8.81 19.97
C PRO A 35 -9.02 -7.35 19.72
N ASP A 36 -8.56 -6.50 20.62
CA ASP A 36 -8.65 -5.05 20.49
C ASP A 36 -7.60 -4.60 19.47
N LEU A 37 -8.03 -4.07 18.33
CA LEU A 37 -7.16 -3.45 17.32
C LEU A 37 -7.20 -1.92 17.38
N GLN A 38 -7.95 -1.33 18.32
CA GLN A 38 -8.13 0.10 18.40
C GLN A 38 -6.81 0.81 18.73
N GLY A 39 -6.70 2.04 18.24
CA GLY A 39 -5.54 2.90 18.47
C GLY A 39 -5.06 3.55 17.18
N VAL A 40 -3.93 4.24 17.29
CA VAL A 40 -3.23 4.83 16.16
C VAL A 40 -1.98 4.01 15.86
N TRP A 41 -1.81 3.67 14.59
CA TRP A 41 -0.78 2.77 14.11
C TRP A 41 -0.05 3.42 12.94
N THR A 42 1.24 3.16 12.80
CA THR A 42 2.02 3.52 11.60
C THR A 42 2.50 2.27 10.88
N ASN A 43 2.53 2.32 9.55
CA ASN A 43 3.18 1.28 8.75
C ASN A 43 4.56 1.73 8.20
N ALA A 44 5.02 2.93 8.57
CA ALA A 44 6.25 3.52 8.07
C ALA A 44 7.45 2.57 8.25
N SER A 45 8.12 2.22 7.15
CA SER A 45 9.24 1.28 7.18
C SER A 45 10.25 1.57 6.08
N ALA A 46 11.53 1.42 6.40
CA ALA A 46 12.61 1.46 5.41
C ALA A 46 12.74 0.15 4.61
N THR A 47 11.99 -0.90 4.97
CA THR A 47 11.98 -2.16 4.22
C THR A 47 11.33 -1.93 2.85
N PRO A 48 11.98 -2.36 1.74
CA PRO A 48 11.42 -2.17 0.42
C PRO A 48 10.21 -3.08 0.18
N PHE A 49 9.32 -2.68 -0.74
CA PHE A 49 8.19 -3.52 -1.12
C PHE A 49 8.65 -4.85 -1.75
N GLU A 50 9.63 -4.78 -2.66
CA GLU A 50 10.22 -5.93 -3.36
C GLU A 50 11.67 -6.14 -2.92
N ARG A 51 12.10 -7.39 -2.79
CA ARG A 51 13.46 -7.74 -2.41
C ARG A 51 14.44 -7.40 -3.52
N ASP A 52 15.61 -6.90 -3.13
CA ASP A 52 16.74 -6.78 -4.05
C ASP A 52 17.05 -8.15 -4.67
N SER A 53 17.19 -8.20 -5.99
CA SER A 53 17.55 -9.41 -6.73
C SER A 53 18.84 -10.07 -6.23
N GLN A 54 19.78 -9.28 -5.70
CA GLN A 54 21.05 -9.78 -5.15
C GLN A 54 20.87 -10.62 -3.88
N LEU A 55 19.74 -10.45 -3.18
CA LEU A 55 19.43 -11.20 -1.95
C LEU A 55 18.73 -12.54 -2.25
N GLY A 56 18.30 -12.80 -3.49
CA GLY A 56 17.61 -14.04 -3.86
C GLY A 56 16.39 -14.33 -2.97
N ASP A 57 16.35 -15.49 -2.34
CA ASP A 57 15.26 -15.91 -1.43
C ASP A 57 15.53 -15.58 0.04
N ARG A 58 16.57 -14.77 0.34
CA ARG A 58 16.97 -14.46 1.72
C ARG A 58 15.92 -13.57 2.38
N ARG A 59 15.07 -14.17 3.23
CA ARG A 59 13.91 -13.52 3.85
C ARG A 59 14.26 -12.39 4.83
N SER A 60 15.41 -12.51 5.48
CA SER A 60 15.73 -11.69 6.64
C SER A 60 17.12 -11.06 6.54
N TYR A 61 17.23 -9.83 7.02
CA TYR A 61 18.50 -9.17 7.29
C TYR A 61 19.09 -9.72 8.60
N THR A 62 20.41 -9.71 8.69
CA THR A 62 21.08 -9.84 9.99
C THR A 62 20.89 -8.56 10.81
N ASP A 63 21.10 -8.64 12.13
CA ASP A 63 21.03 -7.46 13.01
C ASP A 63 22.00 -6.35 12.56
N ALA A 64 23.19 -6.72 12.10
CA ALA A 64 24.19 -5.77 11.61
C ALA A 64 23.74 -5.05 10.33
N GLU A 65 23.11 -5.77 9.40
CA GLU A 65 22.56 -5.19 8.17
C GLU A 65 21.38 -4.26 8.48
N ALA A 66 20.46 -4.68 9.36
CA ALA A 66 19.33 -3.86 9.78
C ALA A 66 19.78 -2.58 10.51
N ALA A 67 20.81 -2.69 11.36
CA ALA A 67 21.43 -1.53 12.01
C ALA A 67 22.10 -0.59 11.00
N ALA A 68 22.74 -1.12 9.95
CA ALA A 68 23.34 -0.30 8.89
C ALA A 68 22.29 0.49 8.10
N ILE A 69 21.17 -0.15 7.73
CA ILE A 69 20.03 0.51 7.07
C ILE A 69 19.49 1.64 7.94
N THR A 70 19.28 1.36 9.23
CA THR A 70 18.78 2.35 10.19
C THR A 70 19.72 3.54 10.32
N LYS A 71 21.03 3.26 10.44
CA LYS A 71 22.07 4.29 10.51
C LYS A 71 22.11 5.16 9.24
N GLU A 72 21.99 4.55 8.06
CA GLU A 72 21.96 5.30 6.79
C GLU A 72 20.72 6.20 6.70
N ALA A 73 19.54 5.69 7.03
CA ALA A 73 18.30 6.45 7.02
C ALA A 73 18.36 7.67 7.95
N LEU A 74 18.82 7.46 9.19
CA LEU A 74 19.03 8.54 10.17
C LEU A 74 20.07 9.56 9.69
N GLY A 75 21.16 9.09 9.07
CA GLY A 75 22.20 9.96 8.52
C GLY A 75 21.69 10.90 7.43
N LYS A 76 20.79 10.43 6.56
CA LYS A 76 20.16 11.26 5.51
C LYS A 76 19.28 12.35 6.12
N VAL A 77 18.44 12.00 7.10
CA VAL A 77 17.58 12.98 7.80
C VAL A 77 18.44 14.03 8.51
N ALA A 78 19.51 13.61 9.20
CA ALA A 78 20.41 14.53 9.88
C ALA A 78 21.15 15.47 8.92
N ALA A 79 21.58 14.97 7.76
CA ALA A 79 22.23 15.78 6.73
C ALA A 79 21.29 16.82 6.13
N ASP A 80 20.02 16.46 5.92
CA ASP A 80 18.98 17.36 5.39
C ASP A 80 18.54 18.41 6.40
N ALA A 81 18.58 18.08 7.69
CA ALA A 81 18.32 19.02 8.79
C ALA A 81 19.47 20.00 9.05
N ALA A 82 20.62 19.85 8.38
CA ALA A 82 21.74 20.77 8.53
C ALA A 82 21.37 22.17 8.02
N PRO A 83 21.83 23.26 8.69
CA PRO A 83 21.58 24.60 8.22
C PRO A 83 22.08 24.80 6.78
N SER A 84 21.22 25.33 5.91
CA SER A 84 21.62 25.72 4.56
C SER A 84 22.67 26.85 4.62
N ASP A 85 23.67 26.81 3.74
CA ASP A 85 24.64 27.90 3.61
C ASP A 85 23.94 29.13 2.99
N PRO A 86 23.83 30.26 3.72
CA PRO A 86 23.15 31.46 3.21
C PRO A 86 23.88 32.11 2.02
N ASN A 87 25.15 31.75 1.79
CA ASN A 87 25.97 32.27 0.69
C ASN A 87 26.08 31.31 -0.50
N ALA A 88 25.49 30.11 -0.40
CA ALA A 88 25.51 29.15 -1.49
C ALA A 88 24.76 29.74 -2.69
N LYS A 89 25.48 29.89 -3.80
CA LYS A 89 24.85 30.26 -5.07
C LYS A 89 24.04 29.06 -5.55
N GLN A 90 22.71 29.19 -5.54
CA GLN A 90 21.87 28.24 -6.26
C GLN A 90 22.02 28.53 -7.75
N GLU A 91 22.61 27.60 -8.49
CA GLU A 91 22.54 27.65 -9.94
C GLU A 91 21.10 27.33 -10.36
N ALA A 92 20.51 28.20 -11.18
CA ALA A 92 19.19 27.97 -11.75
C ALA A 92 19.27 26.80 -12.75
N GLY A 93 19.07 25.59 -12.25
CA GLY A 93 18.94 24.36 -13.03
C GLY A 93 17.51 23.85 -13.02
N ALA A 94 17.23 22.87 -13.88
CA ALA A 94 16.02 22.07 -13.71
C ALA A 94 16.06 21.44 -12.30
N LEU A 95 14.99 21.65 -11.52
CA LEU A 95 14.87 21.01 -10.22
C LEU A 95 15.01 19.49 -10.44
N PRO A 96 15.85 18.78 -9.67
CA PRO A 96 15.90 17.33 -9.73
C PRO A 96 14.49 16.77 -9.44
N PRO A 97 14.11 15.59 -9.98
CA PRO A 97 12.72 15.10 -9.95
C PRO A 97 12.08 14.88 -8.57
N VAL A 98 12.74 15.17 -7.44
CA VAL A 98 12.18 15.18 -6.09
C VAL A 98 13.10 15.99 -5.17
N GLY A 99 12.71 17.23 -4.87
CA GLY A 99 13.41 18.11 -3.93
C GLY A 99 12.47 19.13 -3.28
N ASN A 100 11.20 18.77 -3.10
CA ASN A 100 10.14 19.72 -2.72
C ASN A 100 9.83 19.71 -1.21
N TYR A 101 10.47 18.82 -0.45
CA TYR A 101 10.27 18.67 0.98
C TYR A 101 11.63 18.38 1.64
N ASN A 102 11.91 19.06 2.75
CA ASN A 102 12.92 18.57 3.69
C ASN A 102 12.51 17.16 4.16
N LEU A 103 13.47 16.26 4.32
CA LEU A 103 13.27 14.90 4.81
C LEU A 103 12.59 14.85 6.18
N PHE A 104 12.69 15.93 6.96
CA PHE A 104 11.91 16.11 8.19
C PHE A 104 10.40 15.97 7.97
N TRP A 105 9.87 16.40 6.82
CA TRP A 105 8.46 16.29 6.45
C TRP A 105 8.10 14.95 5.79
N THR A 106 9.00 13.97 5.84
CA THR A 106 8.79 12.65 5.22
C THR A 106 8.75 11.56 6.27
N ASP A 107 7.76 10.68 6.19
CA ASP A 107 7.59 9.51 7.05
C ASP A 107 7.95 8.23 6.28
N ARG A 108 9.22 8.16 5.84
CA ARG A 108 9.72 7.02 5.04
C ARG A 108 9.99 5.77 5.87
N GLY A 109 9.78 5.82 7.18
CA GLY A 109 10.32 4.87 8.14
C GLY A 109 11.85 4.95 8.22
N MET A 110 12.40 4.68 9.39
CA MET A 110 13.85 4.77 9.62
C MET A 110 14.48 3.43 9.99
N SER A 111 13.71 2.35 10.00
CA SER A 111 14.16 1.03 10.40
C SER A 111 13.57 -0.05 9.47
N ALA A 112 14.29 -1.16 9.35
CA ALA A 112 13.77 -2.33 8.68
C ALA A 112 12.61 -2.92 9.50
N ALA A 113 11.53 -3.33 8.84
CA ALA A 113 10.39 -3.97 9.46
C ALA A 113 10.83 -5.20 10.27
N TYR A 114 10.57 -5.19 11.57
CA TYR A 114 10.86 -6.29 12.47
C TYR A 114 9.56 -7.03 12.81
N ILE A 115 9.46 -8.29 12.38
CA ILE A 115 8.25 -9.11 12.53
C ILE A 115 8.64 -10.49 13.06
N ASN A 116 8.08 -10.89 14.20
CA ASN A 116 8.27 -12.22 14.80
C ASN A 116 9.75 -12.63 14.95
N GLY A 117 10.60 -11.71 15.37
CA GLY A 117 12.02 -12.01 15.61
C GLY A 117 12.95 -11.74 14.43
N GLU A 118 12.43 -11.32 13.28
CA GLU A 118 13.19 -11.21 12.03
C GLU A 118 13.05 -9.82 11.38
N TYR A 119 14.18 -9.23 10.96
CA TYR A 119 14.18 -8.04 10.11
C TYR A 119 13.91 -8.42 8.66
N ARG A 120 12.82 -7.92 8.07
CA ARG A 120 12.40 -8.25 6.71
C ARG A 120 13.26 -7.54 5.66
N THR A 121 13.71 -8.28 4.66
CA THR A 121 14.39 -7.74 3.46
C THR A 121 13.44 -7.19 2.42
N SER A 122 12.16 -7.54 2.51
CA SER A 122 11.08 -7.07 1.65
C SER A 122 9.73 -7.26 2.33
N MET A 123 8.73 -6.49 1.91
CA MET A 123 7.35 -6.71 2.35
C MET A 123 6.77 -7.99 1.74
N ILE A 124 7.01 -8.27 0.45
CA ILE A 124 6.54 -9.51 -0.19
C ILE A 124 7.26 -10.72 0.42
N ILE A 125 6.48 -11.72 0.81
CA ILE A 125 6.94 -12.98 1.41
C ILE A 125 6.62 -14.21 0.56
N ASP A 126 5.60 -14.12 -0.30
CA ASP A 126 5.29 -15.14 -1.30
C ASP A 126 5.02 -14.42 -2.62
N PRO A 127 5.75 -14.73 -3.71
CA PRO A 127 6.77 -15.77 -3.85
C PRO A 127 8.00 -15.61 -2.95
N PRO A 128 8.76 -16.68 -2.64
CA PRO A 128 9.91 -16.63 -1.74
C PRO A 128 11.00 -15.64 -2.13
N ASN A 129 11.12 -15.32 -3.43
CA ASN A 129 12.04 -14.30 -3.93
C ASN A 129 11.63 -12.87 -3.54
N GLY A 130 10.45 -12.67 -2.94
CA GLY A 130 10.01 -11.42 -2.36
C GLY A 130 9.72 -10.35 -3.41
N ARG A 131 9.30 -10.76 -4.60
CA ARG A 131 9.02 -9.86 -5.72
C ARG A 131 7.62 -10.08 -6.26
N VAL A 132 7.08 -9.04 -6.90
CA VAL A 132 5.78 -9.16 -7.56
C VAL A 132 5.92 -10.19 -8.69
N PRO A 133 4.96 -11.13 -8.85
CA PRO A 133 4.96 -12.06 -9.96
C PRO A 133 4.94 -11.35 -11.31
N SER A 134 5.41 -12.04 -12.36
CA SER A 134 5.30 -11.53 -13.72
C SER A 134 3.85 -11.21 -14.07
N LEU A 135 3.67 -10.13 -14.82
CA LEU A 135 2.38 -9.76 -15.37
C LEU A 135 1.99 -10.72 -16.50
N THR A 136 0.69 -10.87 -16.74
CA THR A 136 0.17 -11.56 -17.94
C THR A 136 0.51 -10.76 -19.20
N THR A 137 0.49 -11.43 -20.36
CA THR A 137 0.74 -10.77 -21.66
C THR A 137 -0.28 -9.66 -21.91
N GLU A 138 -1.54 -9.93 -21.60
CA GLU A 138 -2.66 -9.01 -21.72
C GLU A 138 -2.48 -7.79 -20.82
N ALA A 139 -2.03 -7.99 -19.56
CA ALA A 139 -1.76 -6.89 -18.64
C ALA A 139 -0.55 -6.05 -19.07
N LEU A 140 0.50 -6.67 -19.63
CA LEU A 140 1.62 -5.93 -20.20
C LEU A 140 1.17 -5.02 -21.35
N GLN A 141 0.33 -5.55 -22.24
CA GLN A 141 -0.23 -4.76 -23.34
C GLN A 141 -1.10 -3.62 -22.81
N LYS A 142 -2.05 -3.91 -21.92
CA LYS A 142 -2.91 -2.89 -21.29
C LYS A 142 -2.10 -1.80 -20.61
N ARG A 143 -1.02 -2.16 -19.90
CA ARG A 143 -0.12 -1.20 -19.25
C ARG A 143 0.64 -0.35 -20.26
N ALA A 144 1.09 -0.93 -21.36
CA ALA A 144 1.72 -0.18 -22.45
C ALA A 144 0.72 0.81 -23.07
N ASP A 145 -0.53 0.40 -23.27
CA ASP A 145 -1.60 1.23 -23.84
C ASP A 145 -1.95 2.40 -22.92
N MET A 146 -2.14 2.13 -21.62
CA MET A 146 -2.37 3.17 -20.60
C MET A 146 -1.21 4.16 -20.54
N ARG A 147 0.05 3.71 -20.59
CA ARG A 147 1.22 4.61 -20.62
C ARG A 147 1.23 5.50 -21.86
N ARG A 148 0.81 4.99 -23.02
CA ARG A 148 0.69 5.82 -24.24
C ARG A 148 -0.43 6.84 -24.08
N ALA A 149 -1.59 6.43 -23.56
CA ALA A 149 -2.74 7.30 -23.31
C ALA A 149 -2.41 8.44 -22.33
N VAL A 150 -1.69 8.17 -21.22
CA VAL A 150 -1.24 9.20 -20.26
C VAL A 150 -0.21 10.14 -20.87
N ARG A 151 0.69 9.66 -21.73
CA ARG A 151 1.64 10.55 -22.44
C ARG A 151 0.94 11.48 -23.43
N SER A 152 -0.24 11.08 -23.91
CA SER A 152 -1.09 11.89 -24.79
C SER A 152 -2.25 12.55 -24.04
N SER A 153 -2.34 12.45 -22.71
CA SER A 153 -3.48 13.00 -21.98
C SER A 153 -3.34 14.51 -21.89
N SER A 154 -4.27 15.23 -22.52
CA SER A 154 -4.47 16.66 -22.33
C SER A 154 -4.97 16.96 -20.92
N ALA A 155 -4.71 18.16 -20.43
CA ALA A 155 -5.36 18.68 -19.23
C ALA A 155 -6.64 19.46 -19.61
N ASP A 156 -7.52 18.81 -20.38
CA ASP A 156 -8.77 19.44 -20.85
C ASP A 156 -9.72 19.78 -19.72
N GLY A 157 -9.75 18.94 -18.69
CA GLY A 157 -10.55 19.10 -17.49
C GLY A 157 -9.92 18.42 -16.27
N PRO A 158 -10.54 18.59 -15.10
CA PRO A 158 -10.07 17.98 -13.86
C PRO A 158 -10.24 16.46 -13.85
N GLU A 159 -11.15 15.88 -14.65
CA GLU A 159 -11.42 14.44 -14.68
C GLU A 159 -10.26 13.62 -15.27
N GLN A 160 -9.43 14.24 -16.13
CA GLN A 160 -8.25 13.62 -16.72
C GLN A 160 -7.05 13.56 -15.76
N ARG A 161 -7.18 14.18 -14.58
CA ARG A 161 -6.12 14.19 -13.55
C ARG A 161 -6.15 12.94 -12.68
N GLY A 162 -4.99 12.59 -12.11
CA GLY A 162 -4.86 11.43 -11.24
C GLY A 162 -5.68 11.56 -9.96
N LEU A 163 -6.05 10.43 -9.35
CA LEU A 163 -6.89 10.43 -8.14
C LEU A 163 -6.31 11.24 -6.98
N GLY A 164 -4.98 11.23 -6.81
CA GLY A 164 -4.29 12.02 -5.79
C GLY A 164 -4.30 13.52 -6.07
N GLU A 165 -4.18 13.95 -7.33
CA GLU A 165 -4.29 15.37 -7.72
C GLU A 165 -5.71 15.90 -7.52
N ARG A 166 -6.70 15.01 -7.66
CA ARG A 166 -8.11 15.30 -7.45
C ARG A 166 -8.56 15.12 -6.00
N CYS A 167 -7.64 14.73 -5.10
CA CYS A 167 -7.94 14.45 -3.70
C CYS A 167 -9.07 13.42 -3.50
N ILE A 168 -9.22 12.45 -4.42
CA ILE A 168 -10.24 11.40 -4.31
C ILE A 168 -9.70 10.22 -3.52
N LEU A 169 -8.48 9.79 -3.86
CA LEU A 169 -7.72 8.77 -3.16
C LEU A 169 -6.26 9.19 -3.16
N SER A 170 -5.56 8.84 -2.09
CA SER A 170 -4.15 9.14 -1.96
C SER A 170 -3.27 8.36 -2.95
N PHE A 171 -2.04 8.82 -3.15
CA PHE A 171 -1.03 8.11 -3.93
C PHE A 171 -0.39 6.97 -3.12
N GLY A 172 0.34 6.08 -3.80
CA GLY A 172 1.13 5.05 -3.12
C GLY A 172 0.32 3.94 -2.45
N SER A 173 -1.01 3.93 -2.56
CA SER A 173 -1.89 2.96 -1.90
C SER A 173 -1.92 3.10 -0.37
N THR A 174 -1.86 4.32 0.17
CA THR A 174 -1.95 4.54 1.63
C THR A 174 -3.33 4.16 2.18
N GLY A 175 -4.42 4.58 1.51
CA GLY A 175 -5.82 4.23 1.84
C GLY A 175 -6.15 2.76 1.66
N GLY A 176 -5.44 2.10 0.74
CA GLY A 176 -5.60 0.70 0.39
C GLY A 176 -7.01 0.28 -0.05
N PRO A 177 -7.29 -1.04 -0.05
CA PRO A 177 -6.33 -2.13 0.11
C PRO A 177 -5.41 -2.31 -1.14
N PRO A 178 -4.15 -2.74 -0.97
CA PRO A 178 -3.44 -2.87 0.31
C PRO A 178 -2.98 -1.51 0.85
N MET A 179 -2.77 -1.39 2.16
CA MET A 179 -2.29 -0.17 2.82
C MET A 179 -0.75 -0.19 2.90
N LEU A 180 -0.09 0.54 2.00
CA LEU A 180 1.37 0.59 1.92
C LEU A 180 1.95 1.90 2.46
N PRO A 181 3.20 1.87 2.97
CA PRO A 181 3.91 3.07 3.36
C PRO A 181 4.13 3.97 2.15
N ALA A 182 3.95 5.27 2.35
CA ALA A 182 4.23 6.29 1.35
C ALA A 182 5.34 7.22 1.84
N MET A 183 5.46 8.39 1.20
CA MET A 183 6.50 9.35 1.54
C MET A 183 6.23 10.07 2.87
N TYR A 184 4.98 10.21 3.28
CA TYR A 184 4.55 10.88 4.51
C TYR A 184 3.11 10.46 4.86
N ASN A 185 2.67 10.83 6.06
CA ASN A 185 1.31 10.64 6.57
C ASN A 185 0.88 9.17 6.60
N SER A 186 1.73 8.34 7.21
CA SER A 186 1.58 6.89 7.28
C SER A 186 0.82 6.42 8.52
N TYR A 187 -0.01 7.28 9.15
CA TYR A 187 -0.81 6.91 10.32
C TYR A 187 -2.22 6.39 9.96
N TYR A 188 -2.67 5.43 10.77
CA TYR A 188 -3.95 4.75 10.67
C TYR A 188 -4.61 4.73 12.04
N GLN A 189 -5.76 5.38 12.17
CA GLN A 189 -6.59 5.26 13.36
C GLN A 189 -7.64 4.17 13.15
N ILE A 190 -7.61 3.14 14.00
CA ILE A 190 -8.57 2.04 13.98
C ILE A 190 -9.62 2.28 15.06
N VAL A 191 -10.88 2.26 14.67
CA VAL A 191 -12.05 2.24 15.57
C VAL A 191 -12.82 0.94 15.32
N GLN A 192 -13.08 0.19 16.39
CA GLN A 192 -13.63 -1.16 16.30
C GLN A 192 -14.92 -1.27 17.12
N THR A 193 -15.91 -1.90 16.50
CA THR A 193 -17.18 -2.30 17.12
C THR A 193 -17.44 -3.77 16.77
N PRO A 194 -18.44 -4.43 17.39
CA PRO A 194 -18.79 -5.81 17.02
C PRO A 194 -19.20 -5.96 15.54
N GLU A 195 -19.74 -4.91 14.92
CA GLU A 195 -20.30 -4.94 13.56
C GLU A 195 -19.38 -4.30 12.51
N TYR A 196 -18.46 -3.43 12.91
CA TYR A 196 -17.62 -2.65 12.00
C TYR A 196 -16.20 -2.44 12.55
N VAL A 197 -15.23 -2.46 11.64
CA VAL A 197 -13.89 -1.91 11.85
C VAL A 197 -13.70 -0.76 10.87
N VAL A 198 -13.49 0.44 11.39
CA VAL A 198 -13.22 1.64 10.60
C VAL A 198 -11.73 1.94 10.70
N ILE A 199 -11.10 2.13 9.53
CA ILE A 199 -9.70 2.52 9.42
C ILE A 199 -9.68 3.91 8.81
N LEU A 200 -9.41 4.92 9.64
CA LEU A 200 -9.19 6.28 9.20
C LEU A 200 -7.71 6.41 8.83
N VAL A 201 -7.44 6.80 7.58
CA VAL A 201 -6.09 7.02 7.07
C VAL A 201 -5.79 8.51 7.17
N GLU A 202 -4.63 8.85 7.72
CA GLU A 202 -4.20 10.24 7.92
C GLU A 202 -4.18 11.02 6.61
N MET A 203 -3.72 10.39 5.53
CA MET A 203 -3.55 11.04 4.24
C MET A 203 -4.88 11.16 3.49
N VAL A 204 -5.17 12.36 2.98
CA VAL A 204 -6.40 12.73 2.26
C VAL A 204 -7.62 12.82 3.20
N HIS A 205 -8.54 11.87 3.18
CA HIS A 205 -9.74 11.87 4.04
C HIS A 205 -10.37 10.46 4.14
N ASP A 206 -9.58 9.44 3.83
CA ASP A 206 -10.08 8.09 3.60
C ASP A 206 -10.50 7.42 4.91
N ALA A 207 -11.80 7.16 5.06
CA ALA A 207 -12.35 6.31 6.12
C ALA A 207 -12.83 4.98 5.54
N ARG A 208 -11.98 3.95 5.64
CA ARG A 208 -12.31 2.61 5.13
C ARG A 208 -13.17 1.86 6.13
N ILE A 209 -14.42 1.59 5.75
CA ILE A 209 -15.39 0.87 6.58
C ILE A 209 -15.38 -0.62 6.22
N VAL A 210 -14.92 -1.45 7.14
CA VAL A 210 -14.99 -2.91 7.06
C VAL A 210 -16.21 -3.40 7.83
N ARG A 211 -17.16 -4.03 7.13
CA ARG A 211 -18.32 -4.68 7.77
C ARG A 211 -17.92 -6.05 8.32
N ILE A 212 -18.25 -6.34 9.57
CA ILE A 212 -18.00 -7.66 10.18
C ILE A 212 -19.19 -8.57 9.89
N GLY A 213 -18.96 -9.59 9.06
CA GLY A 213 -19.97 -10.54 8.59
C GLY A 213 -20.81 -10.03 7.43
N GLY A 214 -21.78 -10.87 7.02
CA GLY A 214 -22.68 -10.60 5.90
C GLY A 214 -22.08 -10.94 4.53
N LYS A 215 -22.71 -10.40 3.48
CA LYS A 215 -22.29 -10.60 2.09
C LYS A 215 -21.72 -9.30 1.52
N HIS A 216 -20.89 -9.46 0.49
CA HIS A 216 -20.51 -8.35 -0.37
C HIS A 216 -21.74 -7.73 -1.04
N GLN A 217 -21.64 -6.43 -1.29
CA GLN A 217 -22.60 -5.71 -2.11
C GLN A 217 -22.58 -6.23 -3.56
N SER A 218 -23.62 -5.87 -4.30
CA SER A 218 -23.71 -6.18 -5.74
C SER A 218 -22.43 -5.77 -6.47
N GLU A 219 -22.01 -6.57 -7.43
CA GLU A 219 -20.80 -6.30 -8.23
C GLU A 219 -20.96 -5.07 -9.13
N SER A 220 -22.19 -4.63 -9.35
CA SER A 220 -22.51 -3.35 -10.01
C SER A 220 -22.17 -2.14 -9.15
N LEU A 221 -22.08 -2.29 -7.83
CA LEU A 221 -21.71 -1.21 -6.91
C LEU A 221 -20.19 -1.18 -6.74
N LYS A 222 -19.52 -0.48 -7.67
CA LYS A 222 -18.07 -0.27 -7.59
C LYS A 222 -17.73 0.90 -6.66
N LYS A 223 -16.86 0.66 -5.68
CA LYS A 223 -16.48 1.64 -4.63
C LYS A 223 -15.01 1.98 -4.69
N TRP A 224 -14.68 3.22 -4.33
CA TRP A 224 -13.31 3.57 -3.92
C TRP A 224 -12.95 2.75 -2.68
N MET A 225 -11.71 2.26 -2.63
CA MET A 225 -11.22 1.28 -1.65
C MET A 225 -11.99 -0.06 -1.64
N GLY A 226 -12.89 -0.30 -2.60
CA GLY A 226 -13.69 -1.51 -2.72
C GLY A 226 -14.76 -1.69 -1.64
N ASP A 227 -15.44 -2.83 -1.68
CA ASP A 227 -16.38 -3.29 -0.65
C ASP A 227 -15.69 -4.33 0.25
N SER A 228 -15.31 -3.89 1.45
CA SER A 228 -14.63 -4.71 2.45
C SER A 228 -15.62 -5.42 3.38
N VAL A 229 -15.51 -6.74 3.46
CA VAL A 229 -16.25 -7.59 4.40
C VAL A 229 -15.23 -8.42 5.18
N GLY A 230 -15.32 -8.35 6.50
CA GLY A 230 -14.42 -9.03 7.41
C GLY A 230 -15.09 -10.10 8.27
N HIS A 231 -14.29 -11.04 8.76
CA HIS A 231 -14.67 -12.03 9.75
C HIS A 231 -13.47 -12.37 10.64
N TRP A 232 -13.72 -12.98 11.79
CA TRP A 232 -12.67 -13.37 12.73
C TRP A 232 -12.30 -14.84 12.56
N GLU A 233 -11.01 -15.12 12.36
CA GLU A 233 -10.40 -16.45 12.41
C GLU A 233 -9.51 -16.51 13.66
N GLY A 234 -10.06 -17.04 14.77
CA GLY A 234 -9.40 -16.96 16.08
C GLY A 234 -9.16 -15.49 16.48
N ASP A 235 -7.88 -15.14 16.66
CA ASP A 235 -7.43 -13.78 17.02
C ASP A 235 -7.01 -12.92 15.80
N THR A 236 -7.39 -13.33 14.59
CA THR A 236 -7.08 -12.59 13.35
C THR A 236 -8.35 -12.06 12.72
N LEU A 237 -8.39 -10.75 12.45
CA LEU A 237 -9.40 -10.17 11.57
C LEU A 237 -8.99 -10.42 10.12
N VAL A 238 -9.79 -11.17 9.39
CA VAL A 238 -9.64 -11.42 7.97
C VAL A 238 -10.58 -10.51 7.22
N VAL A 239 -10.09 -9.74 6.26
CA VAL A 239 -10.90 -8.82 5.46
C VAL A 239 -10.76 -9.17 3.99
N LYS A 240 -11.86 -9.53 3.34
CA LYS A 240 -11.91 -9.72 1.89
C LYS A 240 -12.48 -8.45 1.27
N THR A 241 -11.84 -7.95 0.22
CA THR A 241 -12.28 -6.77 -0.51
C THR A 241 -12.36 -7.07 -2.01
N LYS A 242 -13.46 -6.66 -2.64
CA LYS A 242 -13.70 -6.72 -4.09
C LYS A 242 -14.50 -5.49 -4.55
N ASN A 243 -14.97 -5.49 -5.80
CA ASN A 243 -15.80 -4.42 -6.37
C ASN A 243 -15.10 -3.04 -6.39
N PHE A 244 -13.83 -3.02 -6.81
CA PHE A 244 -13.08 -1.77 -6.97
C PHE A 244 -13.57 -0.97 -8.16
N ARG A 245 -13.52 0.36 -8.07
CA ARG A 245 -13.68 1.21 -9.26
C ARG A 245 -12.49 0.97 -10.21
N PRO A 246 -12.71 0.82 -11.53
CA PRO A 246 -11.63 0.53 -12.48
C PRO A 246 -10.57 1.63 -12.57
N GLU A 247 -10.90 2.86 -12.17
CA GLU A 247 -9.97 3.98 -12.11
C GLU A 247 -8.97 3.85 -10.95
N GLN A 248 -9.31 3.09 -9.91
CA GLN A 248 -8.38 2.72 -8.84
C GLN A 248 -7.69 1.41 -9.20
N ASN A 249 -6.37 1.45 -9.33
CA ASN A 249 -5.58 0.23 -9.47
C ASN A 249 -4.34 0.28 -8.58
N PHE A 250 -4.06 -0.84 -7.93
CA PHE A 250 -2.82 -1.04 -7.21
C PHE A 250 -1.80 -1.69 -8.15
N ARG A 251 -0.75 -0.96 -8.56
CA ARG A 251 0.30 -1.48 -9.44
C ARG A 251 -0.22 -2.18 -10.71
N GLY A 252 -1.36 -1.74 -11.24
CA GLY A 252 -1.97 -2.27 -12.45
C GLY A 252 -2.99 -3.39 -12.25
N THR A 253 -3.44 -3.67 -11.01
CA THR A 253 -4.56 -4.60 -10.77
C THR A 253 -5.77 -4.28 -11.63
N SER A 254 -6.51 -5.31 -12.00
CA SER A 254 -7.80 -5.24 -12.68
C SER A 254 -8.92 -4.88 -11.70
N GLU A 255 -10.09 -4.56 -12.24
CA GLU A 255 -11.31 -4.36 -11.44
C GLU A 255 -11.87 -5.66 -10.82
N ASN A 256 -11.36 -6.82 -11.28
CA ASN A 256 -11.69 -8.14 -10.79
C ASN A 256 -10.77 -8.62 -9.68
N ALA A 257 -9.77 -7.82 -9.30
CA ALA A 257 -8.88 -8.15 -8.21
C ALA A 257 -9.67 -8.42 -6.92
N ILE A 258 -9.24 -9.45 -6.21
CA ILE A 258 -9.69 -9.77 -4.86
C ILE A 258 -8.49 -9.57 -3.95
N ILE A 259 -8.65 -8.73 -2.93
CA ILE A 259 -7.61 -8.49 -1.95
C ILE A 259 -8.08 -9.04 -0.61
N THR A 260 -7.29 -9.96 -0.06
CA THR A 260 -7.55 -10.55 1.25
C THR A 260 -6.50 -10.06 2.23
N GLU A 261 -6.92 -9.26 3.21
CA GLU A 261 -6.09 -8.72 4.28
C GLU A 261 -6.29 -9.51 5.58
N ARG A 262 -5.27 -9.51 6.44
CA ARG A 262 -5.25 -10.13 7.75
C ARG A 262 -4.60 -9.18 8.75
N PHE A 263 -5.26 -8.95 9.86
CA PHE A 263 -4.78 -8.13 10.97
C PHE A 263 -4.69 -9.01 12.21
N THR A 264 -3.47 -9.24 12.69
CA THR A 264 -3.20 -10.06 13.88
C THR A 264 -2.39 -9.25 14.87
N ARG A 265 -2.90 -8.99 16.07
CA ARG A 265 -2.13 -8.30 17.12
C ARG A 265 -1.10 -9.26 17.71
N ILE A 266 0.16 -9.12 17.29
CA ILE A 266 1.27 -10.03 17.64
C ILE A 266 2.11 -9.55 18.82
N ALA A 267 1.98 -8.27 19.20
CA ALA A 267 2.56 -7.70 20.41
C ALA A 267 1.72 -6.53 20.92
N LYS A 268 2.03 -6.03 22.12
CA LYS A 268 1.34 -4.87 22.73
C LYS A 268 1.31 -3.67 21.77
N GLY A 269 2.43 -3.41 21.10
CA GLY A 269 2.60 -2.29 20.19
C GLY A 269 2.71 -2.68 18.71
N GLN A 270 2.27 -3.88 18.31
CA GLN A 270 2.38 -4.31 16.91
C GLN A 270 1.20 -5.15 16.43
N ILE A 271 0.61 -4.75 15.31
CA ILE A 271 -0.29 -5.55 14.48
C ILE A 271 0.51 -6.05 13.27
N LEU A 272 0.49 -7.35 13.03
CA LEU A 272 0.92 -7.92 11.76
C LEU A 272 -0.19 -7.71 10.74
N TYR A 273 0.06 -6.82 9.78
CA TYR A 273 -0.77 -6.64 8.61
C TYR A 273 -0.22 -7.51 7.48
N ARG A 274 -1.03 -8.46 7.01
CA ARG A 274 -0.70 -9.30 5.85
C ARG A 274 -1.77 -9.10 4.79
N PHE A 275 -1.40 -9.06 3.53
CA PHE A 275 -2.36 -9.07 2.45
C PHE A 275 -1.94 -10.00 1.32
N THR A 276 -2.93 -10.58 0.66
CA THR A 276 -2.79 -11.39 -0.55
C THR A 276 -3.60 -10.76 -1.67
N ILE A 277 -2.99 -10.63 -2.84
CA ILE A 277 -3.66 -10.14 -4.04
C ILE A 277 -3.89 -11.31 -4.99
N GLU A 278 -5.16 -11.53 -5.32
CA GLU A 278 -5.62 -12.52 -6.30
C GLU A 278 -6.22 -11.77 -7.49
N ASP A 279 -5.48 -11.73 -8.60
CA ASP A 279 -5.90 -11.05 -9.82
C ASP A 279 -5.28 -11.73 -11.05
N PRO A 280 -5.91 -12.80 -11.56
CA PRO A 280 -5.39 -13.58 -12.68
C PRO A 280 -5.39 -12.81 -14.00
N ASP A 281 -6.15 -11.72 -14.11
CA ASP A 281 -6.14 -10.85 -15.29
C ASP A 281 -4.82 -10.06 -15.36
N THR A 282 -4.17 -9.85 -14.22
CA THR A 282 -2.97 -9.01 -14.11
C THR A 282 -1.70 -9.80 -13.82
N PHE A 283 -1.73 -10.71 -12.85
CA PHE A 283 -0.55 -11.42 -12.36
C PHE A 283 -0.63 -12.90 -12.70
N THR A 284 0.51 -13.49 -13.03
CA THR A 284 0.62 -14.93 -13.35
C THR A 284 0.32 -15.85 -12.16
N ARG A 285 0.35 -15.34 -10.92
CA ARG A 285 -0.06 -16.02 -9.69
C ARG A 285 -0.41 -15.00 -8.61
N PRO A 286 -1.18 -15.39 -7.57
CA PRO A 286 -1.32 -14.58 -6.37
C PRO A 286 0.04 -14.34 -5.69
N PHE A 287 0.12 -13.25 -4.93
CA PHE A 287 1.27 -12.94 -4.09
C PHE A 287 0.83 -12.35 -2.75
N THR A 288 1.68 -12.51 -1.75
CA THR A 288 1.41 -12.12 -0.36
C THR A 288 2.53 -11.26 0.19
N ALA A 289 2.16 -10.21 0.92
CA ALA A 289 3.08 -9.33 1.62
C ALA A 289 2.69 -9.14 3.09
N GLU A 290 3.67 -8.75 3.89
CA GLU A 290 3.55 -8.47 5.32
C GLU A 290 4.17 -7.12 5.68
N LEU A 291 3.52 -6.40 6.58
CA LEU A 291 4.00 -5.17 7.17
C LEU A 291 3.68 -5.14 8.67
N PRO A 292 4.55 -4.56 9.49
CA PRO A 292 4.20 -4.21 10.85
C PRO A 292 3.37 -2.93 10.83
N PHE A 293 2.29 -2.93 11.59
CA PHE A 293 1.57 -1.74 12.03
C PHE A 293 1.99 -1.51 13.47
N ASP A 294 2.87 -0.54 13.70
CA ASP A 294 3.45 -0.25 15.00
C ASP A 294 2.64 0.83 15.71
N ALA A 295 2.36 0.64 17.00
CA ALA A 295 1.55 1.57 17.79
C ALA A 295 2.29 2.91 17.96
N VAL A 296 1.55 4.00 17.80
CA VAL A 296 2.07 5.36 18.04
C VAL A 296 1.14 6.10 19.00
N ASP A 297 1.74 6.87 19.90
CA ASP A 297 1.01 7.81 20.76
C ASP A 297 0.93 9.16 20.06
N ALA A 298 0.02 9.23 19.08
CA ALA A 298 -0.17 10.40 18.23
C ALA A 298 -1.66 10.60 17.92
N ASN A 299 -2.03 11.85 17.65
CA ASN A 299 -3.34 12.16 17.09
C ASN A 299 -3.23 12.17 15.56
N VAL A 300 -4.25 11.61 14.89
CA VAL A 300 -4.41 11.78 13.44
C VAL A 300 -5.10 13.12 13.22
N TYR A 301 -4.42 14.03 12.52
CA TYR A 301 -4.96 15.34 12.17
C TYR A 301 -5.55 15.32 10.75
N GLU A 302 -6.38 16.32 10.46
CA GLU A 302 -6.94 16.50 9.13
C GLU A 302 -5.84 16.73 8.08
N TYR A 303 -5.96 16.05 6.94
CA TYR A 303 -5.19 16.33 5.74
C TYR A 303 -6.04 17.15 4.77
N ALA A 304 -5.86 18.47 4.79
CA ALA A 304 -6.65 19.39 3.97
C ALA A 304 -6.19 19.41 2.50
N CYS A 305 -6.37 18.30 1.76
CA CYS A 305 -5.84 18.13 0.39
C CYS A 305 -6.28 19.22 -0.60
N HIS A 306 -7.47 19.78 -0.41
CA HIS A 306 -8.02 20.85 -1.25
C HIS A 306 -7.69 22.26 -0.74
N GLU A 307 -7.44 22.45 0.55
CA GLU A 307 -7.24 23.79 1.11
C GLU A 307 -5.90 24.36 0.65
N GLY A 308 -5.93 25.52 -0.02
CA GLY A 308 -4.74 26.14 -0.58
C GLY A 308 -4.14 25.39 -1.80
N ASN A 309 -4.84 24.40 -2.36
CA ASN A 309 -4.39 23.68 -3.56
C ASN A 309 -4.72 24.47 -4.83
N TYR A 310 -3.74 25.24 -5.31
CA TYR A 310 -3.82 25.99 -6.58
C TYR A 310 -3.24 25.24 -7.78
N SER A 311 -2.70 24.03 -7.55
CA SER A 311 -2.02 23.27 -8.60
C SER A 311 -2.98 22.87 -9.70
N LEU A 312 -4.20 22.44 -9.37
CA LEU A 312 -5.17 22.00 -10.38
C LEU A 312 -5.60 23.15 -11.32
N PRO A 313 -6.03 24.34 -10.83
CA PRO A 313 -6.24 25.50 -11.69
C PRO A 313 -5.00 25.87 -12.53
N GLY A 314 -3.80 25.81 -11.93
CA GLY A 314 -2.54 26.12 -12.62
C GLY A 314 -2.22 25.16 -13.76
N ILE A 315 -2.41 23.86 -13.55
CA ILE A 315 -2.23 22.81 -14.56
C ILE A 315 -3.18 23.04 -15.75
N LEU A 316 -4.46 23.29 -15.46
CA LEU A 316 -5.47 23.51 -16.50
C LEU A 316 -5.19 24.82 -17.27
N ALA A 317 -4.78 25.89 -16.58
CA ALA A 317 -4.41 27.15 -17.22
C ALA A 317 -3.16 27.01 -18.11
N ALA A 318 -2.15 26.28 -17.66
CA ALA A 318 -0.93 26.03 -18.43
C ALA A 318 -1.22 25.30 -19.75
N GLU A 319 -2.13 24.33 -19.74
CA GLU A 319 -2.57 23.62 -20.96
C GLU A 319 -3.24 24.58 -21.96
N ARG A 320 -4.12 25.47 -21.48
CA ARG A 320 -4.76 26.49 -22.34
C ARG A 320 -3.75 27.46 -22.95
N GLU A 321 -2.68 27.80 -22.23
CA GLU A 321 -1.59 28.60 -22.80
C GLU A 321 -0.77 27.81 -23.84
N GLN A 322 -0.53 26.52 -23.59
CA GLN A 322 0.16 25.65 -24.56
C GLN A 322 -0.65 25.48 -25.86
N GLU A 323 -1.97 25.34 -25.77
CA GLU A 323 -2.86 25.29 -26.94
C GLU A 323 -2.81 26.57 -27.76
N LYS A 324 -2.87 27.75 -27.10
CA LYS A 324 -2.72 29.04 -27.78
C LYS A 324 -1.38 29.13 -28.51
N ALA A 325 -0.29 28.74 -27.85
CA ALA A 325 1.05 28.75 -28.45
C ALA A 325 1.16 27.80 -29.66
N ASN A 326 0.54 26.62 -29.57
CA ASN A 326 0.52 25.64 -30.67
C ASN A 326 -0.34 26.11 -31.85
N ALA A 327 -1.48 26.77 -31.58
CA ALA A 327 -2.34 27.34 -32.61
C ALA A 327 -1.66 28.48 -33.41
N VAL A 328 -0.74 29.21 -32.78
CA VAL A 328 0.08 30.24 -33.45
C VAL A 328 1.19 29.63 -34.30
N LYS A 329 1.83 28.52 -33.85
CA LYS A 329 2.89 27.83 -34.59
C LYS A 329 2.39 26.99 -35.77
N GLY A 330 1.12 26.57 -35.74
CA GLY A 330 0.48 25.78 -36.81
C GLY A 330 -0.16 26.62 -37.92
N LYS A 331 -0.04 27.95 -37.86
CA LYS A 331 -0.40 28.90 -38.92
C LYS A 331 0.86 29.41 -39.61
#